data_AF-A0A519YIM1-F1
#
_entry.id   AF-A0A519YIM1-F1
#
_cell.length_a   1.000
_cell.length_b   1.000
_cell.length_c   1.000
_cell.angle_alpha   90.00
_cell.angle_beta   90.00
_cell.angle_gamma   90.00
#
_symmetry.space_group_name_H-M   'P 1'
#
loop_
_entity.id
_entity.type
_entity.pdbx_description
1 polymer ?
#
loop_
_entity_poly.entity_id
_entity_poly.type
_entity_poly.pdbx_seq_one_letter_code
_entity_poly.pdbx_strand_id
1 'polypeptide(L)' 'MSTPYIGEIRAVAFYFPPVGWYPCDGRQLSISQESTLFQLIGTTYGGDGQTTFNVPNLNGKVAVGAGSGP' A
#
# COMPACT_ATOMS: atom_id res chain seq x y z
N MET A 1 -3.41 -12.66 -18.78
CA MET A 1 -3.77 -12.12 -17.45
C MET A 1 -2.90 -10.90 -17.21
N SER A 2 -3.47 -9.76 -16.82
CA SER A 2 -2.69 -8.54 -16.57
C SER A 2 -1.78 -8.76 -15.36
N THR A 3 -0.49 -8.50 -15.54
CA THR A 3 0.46 -8.39 -14.43
C THR A 3 0.06 -7.21 -13.54
N PRO A 4 -0.08 -7.39 -12.22
CA PRO A 4 -0.41 -6.28 -11.32
C PRO A 4 0.73 -5.26 -11.29
N TYR A 5 0.38 -3.99 -11.04
CA TYR A 5 1.38 -2.94 -10.84
C TYR A 5 1.82 -2.87 -9.39
N ILE A 6 3.08 -2.52 -9.13
CA ILE A 6 3.54 -2.18 -7.78
C ILE A 6 2.79 -0.92 -7.34
N GLY A 7 2.25 -0.93 -6.13
CA GLY A 7 1.39 0.14 -5.59
C GLY A 7 -0.09 -0.01 -5.92
N GLU A 8 -0.50 -1.06 -6.63
CA GLU A 8 -1.92 -1.38 -6.82
C GLU A 8 -2.59 -1.73 -5.47
N ILE A 9 -3.79 -1.22 -5.24
CA ILE A 9 -4.65 -1.63 -4.13
C ILE A 9 -5.78 -2.48 -4.71
N ARG A 10 -6.01 -3.67 -4.13
CA ARG A 10 -7.06 -4.59 -4.56
C ARG A 10 -7.88 -5.07 -3.38
N ALA A 11 -9.19 -4.87 -3.46
CA ALA A 11 -10.13 -5.51 -2.55
C ALA A 11 -10.28 -6.99 -2.93
N VAL A 12 -10.18 -7.87 -1.94
CA VAL A 12 -10.28 -9.32 -2.12
C VAL A 12 -11.25 -9.90 -1.08
N ALA A 13 -11.90 -11.02 -1.41
CA ALA A 13 -12.87 -11.67 -0.52
C ALA A 13 -12.22 -12.61 0.51
N PHE A 14 -10.92 -12.89 0.38
CA PHE A 14 -10.16 -13.79 1.27
C PHE A 14 -9.27 -12.99 2.23
N TYR A 15 -8.88 -13.62 3.35
CA TYR A 15 -8.19 -12.94 4.45
C TYR A 15 -6.67 -12.82 4.27
N PHE A 16 -6.05 -13.68 3.47
CA PHE A 16 -4.58 -13.72 3.33
C PHE A 16 -4.12 -12.94 2.10
N PRO A 17 -3.05 -12.12 2.21
CA PRO A 17 -2.46 -11.49 1.03
C PRO A 17 -1.79 -12.56 0.14
N PRO A 18 -1.97 -12.51 -1.19
CA PRO A 18 -1.19 -13.34 -2.12
C PRO A 18 0.30 -13.01 -2.05
N VAL A 19 1.15 -13.88 -2.64
CA VAL A 19 2.59 -13.61 -2.75
C VAL A 19 2.84 -12.28 -3.47
N GLY A 20 3.71 -11.45 -2.90
CA GLY A 20 4.03 -10.11 -3.43
C GLY A 20 3.03 -9.03 -3.05
N TRP A 21 2.09 -9.30 -2.13
CA TRP A 21 1.14 -8.33 -1.61
C TRP A 21 1.30 -8.14 -0.11
N TYR A 22 1.01 -6.94 0.35
CA TYR A 22 0.81 -6.63 1.76
C TYR A 22 -0.67 -6.28 2.00
N PRO A 23 -1.23 -6.65 3.16
CA PRO A 23 -2.53 -6.13 3.55
C PRO A 23 -2.42 -4.63 3.83
N CYS A 24 -3.49 -3.88 3.56
CA CYS A 24 -3.58 -2.47 3.89
C CYS A 24 -3.92 -2.29 5.38
N ASP A 25 -2.99 -2.63 6.27
CA ASP A 25 -3.16 -2.58 7.73
C ASP A 25 -2.38 -1.47 8.43
N GLY A 26 -1.68 -0.61 7.68
CA GLY A 26 -0.87 0.48 8.24
C GLY A 26 0.50 0.06 8.74
N ARG A 27 0.94 -1.17 8.46
CA ARG A 27 2.26 -1.65 8.92
C ARG A 27 3.40 -0.79 8.38
N GLN A 28 4.49 -0.78 9.14
CA GLN A 28 5.76 -0.21 8.75
C GLN A 28 6.59 -1.24 7.95
N LEU A 29 7.20 -0.79 6.86
CA LEU A 29 8.08 -1.57 5.99
C LEU A 29 9.45 -0.90 5.89
N SER A 30 10.48 -1.69 5.60
CA SER A 30 11.83 -1.18 5.39
C SER A 30 12.00 -0.71 3.95
N ILE A 31 12.58 0.49 3.78
CA ILE A 31 12.87 1.08 2.46
C ILE A 31 13.89 0.22 1.70
N SER A 32 14.85 -0.39 2.39
CA SER A 32 15.88 -1.23 1.73
C SER A 32 15.30 -2.51 1.14
N GLN A 33 14.19 -3.02 1.69
CA GLN A 33 13.50 -4.21 1.22
C GLN A 33 12.48 -3.89 0.12
N GLU A 34 11.74 -2.78 0.27
CA GLU A 34 10.63 -2.41 -0.61
C GLU A 34 10.86 -1.06 -1.31
N SER A 35 12.07 -0.87 -1.84
CA SER A 35 12.52 0.41 -2.42
C SER A 35 11.65 0.91 -3.57
N THR A 36 11.18 0.03 -4.45
CA THR A 36 10.29 0.40 -5.57
C THR A 36 8.94 0.89 -5.06
N LEU A 37 8.36 0.23 -4.05
CA LEU A 37 7.10 0.66 -3.45
C LEU A 37 7.27 2.02 -2.75
N PHE A 38 8.37 2.21 -2.01
CA PHE A 38 8.70 3.48 -1.38
C PHE A 38 8.83 4.62 -2.40
N GLN A 39 9.46 4.39 -3.56
CA GLN A 39 9.55 5.41 -4.62
C GLN A 39 8.18 5.87 -5.13
N LEU A 40 7.16 5.02 -5.06
CA LEU A 40 5.81 5.34 -5.54
C LEU A 40 4.95 6.05 -4.48
N ILE A 41 4.97 5.58 -3.22
CA ILE A 41 4.05 6.07 -2.18
C ILE A 41 4.74 6.94 -1.12
N GLY A 42 6.07 6.99 -1.09
CA GLY A 42 6.85 7.74 -0.12
C GLY A 42 6.43 7.46 1.32
N THR A 43 6.32 8.53 2.11
CA THR A 43 5.85 8.50 3.50
C THR A 43 4.39 8.94 3.64
N THR A 44 3.59 8.89 2.56
CA THR A 44 2.19 9.36 2.57
C THR A 44 1.35 8.74 3.70
N TYR A 45 1.66 7.51 4.11
CA TYR A 45 0.96 6.80 5.19
C TYR A 45 1.77 6.71 6.50
N GLY A 46 2.91 7.40 6.59
CA GLY A 46 3.80 7.43 7.75
C GLY A 46 5.18 6.82 7.50
N GLY A 47 5.96 6.69 8.56
CA GLY A 47 7.37 6.27 8.56
C GLY A 47 8.35 7.44 8.64
N ASP A 48 9.64 7.13 8.75
CA ASP A 48 10.70 8.14 8.90
C ASP A 48 11.26 8.66 7.56
N GLY A 49 10.93 8.00 6.44
CA GLY A 49 11.40 8.36 5.10
C GLY A 49 12.89 8.12 4.84
N GLN A 50 13.60 7.54 5.81
CA GLN A 50 15.05 7.28 5.73
C GLN A 50 15.35 5.78 5.78
N THR A 51 14.69 5.07 6.69
CA THR A 51 14.83 3.62 6.85
C THR A 51 13.50 2.90 6.68
N THR A 52 12.39 3.59 6.91
CA THR A 52 11.05 3.02 6.96
C THR A 52 9.99 3.91 6.31
N PHE A 53 8.93 3.26 5.84
CA PHE A 53 7.70 3.88 5.36
C PHE A 53 6.52 2.99 5.73
N ASN A 54 5.31 3.53 5.71
CA ASN A 54 4.11 2.76 6.03
C ASN A 54 3.23 2.54 4.78
N VAL A 55 2.49 1.43 4.79
CA VAL A 55 1.41 1.17 3.82
C VAL A 55 0.08 1.79 4.29
N PRO A 56 -0.95 1.91 3.44
CA PRO A 56 -2.27 2.39 3.87
C PRO A 56 -2.87 1.51 4.96
N ASN A 57 -3.70 2.10 5.83
CA ASN A 57 -4.60 1.37 6.71
C ASN A 57 -6.05 1.54 6.23
N LEU A 58 -6.61 0.47 5.65
CA LEU A 58 -7.98 0.41 5.15
C LEU A 58 -8.92 -0.40 6.05
N ASN A 59 -8.48 -0.82 7.23
CA ASN A 59 -9.35 -1.52 8.18
C ASN A 59 -10.50 -0.59 8.61
N GLY A 60 -11.74 -1.00 8.30
CA GLY A 60 -12.95 -0.19 8.52
C GLY A 60 -13.09 1.03 7.59
N LYS A 61 -12.32 1.09 6.49
CA LYS A 61 -12.38 2.18 5.50
C LYS A 61 -12.63 1.62 4.11
N VAL A 62 -13.25 2.43 3.25
CA VAL A 62 -13.41 2.14 1.82
C VAL A 62 -12.50 3.05 1.01
N ALA A 63 -11.84 2.48 -0.01
CA ALA A 63 -11.08 3.27 -0.97
C ALA A 63 -12.05 4.03 -1.89
N VAL A 64 -11.87 5.34 -2.01
CA VAL A 64 -12.66 6.21 -2.89
C VAL A 64 -11.71 6.82 -3.91
N GLY A 65 -12.18 7.03 -5.14
CA GLY A 65 -11.39 7.68 -6.19
C GLY A 65 -10.87 9.04 -5.73
N ALA A 66 -9.63 9.38 -6.11
CA ALA A 66 -9.04 10.66 -5.79
C ALA A 66 -9.77 11.81 -6.53
N GLY A 67 -9.88 12.96 -5.87
CA GLY A 67 -10.49 14.17 -6.42
C GLY A 67 -11.88 14.44 -5.85
N SER A 68 -12.47 15.53 -6.32
CA SER A 68 -13.77 16.06 -5.87
C SER A 68 -14.83 15.90 -6.98
N GLY A 69 -14.86 14.73 -7.62
CA GLY A 69 -15.86 14.40 -8.62
C GLY A 69 -17.29 14.56 -8.08
N PRO A 70 -18.27 14.92 -8.94
CA PRO A 70 -19.66 15.09 -8.53
C PRO A 70 -20.29 13.81 -7.96
#